data_AF-A0A955PA12-F1
#
_entry.id   AF-A0A955PA12-F1
#
_cell.length_a   1.000
_cell.length_b   1.000
_cell.length_c   1.000
_cell.angle_alpha   90.00
_cell.angle_beta   90.00
_cell.angle_gamma   90.00
#
_symmetry.space_group_name_H-M   'P 1'
#
loop_
_entity.id
_entity.type
_entity.pdbx_description
1 polymer ?
#
loop_
_entity_poly.entity_id
_entity_poly.type
_entity_poly.pdbx_seq_one_letter_code
_entity_poly.pdbx_strand_id
1 'polypeptide(L)'
;MMEDSESEILAIQLARRVLQQEITIDFALVRAQTSGVLTQFVANLNTLSGHDYFDLEVMKARVSQGIAGRAVAGRTDPFPLPKELEGWNPDWIDNEENLEELPPLPEIADTSNVESQGVPDAGEKTSAEDFQKKFREGIQNLDRKVKELRLQREEVNRLLFFLEKVQEKRTEPPRPWIGSVVILIVSCFIAGVAFLVLRSPVVPALLIVGSAFLAAFLFQREYAWYERLIRIEKADAEHRARNIHLHKKQIEECKREIREIRKDARLRLANLEGVGKEMAKSIKAEFPVLFSD
;
A
#
# COMPACT_ATOMS: atom_id res chain seq x y z
N MET A 1 12.35 -4.34 -22.83
CA MET A 1 11.46 -3.15 -22.77
C MET A 1 10.28 -3.29 -21.80
N MET A 2 10.02 -4.45 -21.16
CA MET A 2 9.01 -4.55 -20.08
C MET A 2 9.59 -4.44 -18.65
N GLU A 3 10.92 -4.54 -18.47
CA GLU A 3 11.55 -4.44 -17.14
C GLU A 3 11.54 -3.00 -16.57
N ASP A 4 11.59 -1.99 -17.45
CA ASP A 4 11.66 -0.59 -17.01
C ASP A 4 10.38 -0.16 -16.29
N SER A 5 9.20 -0.62 -16.73
CA SER A 5 7.90 -0.23 -16.15
C SER A 5 7.68 -0.77 -14.74
N GLU A 6 8.12 -2.00 -14.44
CA GLU A 6 7.95 -2.57 -13.10
C GLU A 6 8.87 -1.88 -12.08
N SER A 7 10.07 -1.52 -12.51
CA SER A 7 11.06 -0.82 -11.70
C SER A 7 10.59 0.60 -11.33
N GLU A 8 9.95 1.29 -12.27
CA GLU A 8 9.41 2.63 -12.10
C GLU A 8 8.19 2.64 -11.15
N ILE A 9 7.26 1.69 -11.32
CA ILE A 9 6.11 1.53 -10.42
C ILE A 9 6.57 1.30 -8.98
N LEU A 10 7.57 0.45 -8.79
CA LEU A 10 8.11 0.15 -7.46
C LEU A 10 8.77 1.39 -6.82
N ALA A 11 9.51 2.17 -7.60
CA ALA A 11 10.12 3.41 -7.14
C ALA A 11 9.07 4.45 -6.70
N ILE A 12 8.01 4.64 -7.50
CA ILE A 12 6.88 5.54 -7.18
C ILE A 12 6.17 5.10 -5.91
N GLN A 13 5.88 3.79 -5.78
CA GLN A 13 5.21 3.26 -4.60
C GLN A 13 6.04 3.45 -3.33
N LEU A 14 7.36 3.25 -3.40
CA LEU A 14 8.23 3.49 -2.26
C LEU A 14 8.25 4.97 -1.87
N ALA A 15 8.35 5.88 -2.85
CA ALA A 15 8.34 7.32 -2.59
C ALA A 15 7.03 7.78 -1.94
N ARG A 16 5.88 7.31 -2.46
CA ARG A 16 4.56 7.62 -1.88
C ARG A 16 4.44 7.16 -0.44
N ARG A 17 4.86 5.94 -0.13
CA ARG A 17 4.77 5.38 1.23
C ARG A 17 5.67 6.10 2.24
N VAL A 18 6.80 6.63 1.78
CA VAL A 18 7.67 7.49 2.61
C VAL A 18 6.98 8.82 2.92
N LEU A 19 6.40 9.48 1.91
CA LEU A 19 5.71 10.76 2.09
C LEU A 19 4.45 10.62 2.96
N GLN A 20 3.75 9.50 2.85
CA GLN A 20 2.62 9.14 3.73
C GLN A 20 3.05 8.68 5.13
N GLN A 21 4.36 8.67 5.42
CA GLN A 21 4.94 8.25 6.69
C GLN A 21 4.62 6.80 7.10
N GLU A 22 4.24 5.95 6.14
CA GLU A 22 4.02 4.52 6.40
C GLU A 22 5.33 3.77 6.64
N ILE A 23 6.40 4.24 6.00
CA ILE A 23 7.75 3.67 6.10
C ILE A 23 8.78 4.78 6.26
N THR A 24 9.89 4.49 6.93
CA THR A 24 11.00 5.45 7.06
C THR A 24 11.77 5.59 5.73
N ILE A 25 12.37 6.77 5.52
CA ILE A 25 13.25 7.01 4.37
C ILE A 25 14.36 5.96 4.30
N ASP A 26 15.00 5.63 5.43
CA ASP A 26 16.09 4.65 5.45
C ASP A 26 15.64 3.24 5.03
N PHE A 27 14.41 2.84 5.38
CA PHE A 27 13.86 1.56 4.93
C PHE A 27 13.64 1.55 3.42
N ALA A 28 13.07 2.64 2.89
CA ALA A 28 12.83 2.78 1.46
C ALA A 28 14.15 2.84 0.66
N LEU A 29 15.18 3.53 1.18
CA LEU A 29 16.51 3.60 0.58
C LEU A 29 17.19 2.23 0.48
N VAL A 30 17.16 1.44 1.56
CA VAL A 30 17.72 0.07 1.55
C VAL A 30 16.99 -0.80 0.52
N ARG A 31 15.66 -0.69 0.47
CA ARG A 31 14.83 -1.47 -0.44
C ARG A 31 14.99 -1.04 -1.91
N ALA A 32 15.14 0.25 -2.16
CA ALA A 32 15.38 0.80 -3.49
C ALA A 32 16.77 0.38 -4.00
N GLN A 33 17.79 0.37 -3.13
CA GLN A 33 19.12 -0.14 -3.47
C GLN A 33 19.11 -1.63 -3.81
N THR A 34 18.45 -2.47 -3.01
CA THR A 34 18.37 -3.92 -3.29
C THR A 34 17.61 -4.24 -4.58
N SER A 35 16.71 -3.35 -4.98
CA SER A 35 15.90 -3.53 -6.19
C SER A 35 16.49 -2.81 -7.41
N GLY A 36 17.63 -2.11 -7.26
CA GLY A 36 18.29 -1.38 -8.35
C GLY A 36 17.58 -0.10 -8.79
N VAL A 37 16.64 0.44 -7.99
CA VAL A 37 15.79 1.59 -8.37
C VAL A 37 16.06 2.86 -7.56
N LEU A 38 17.23 2.96 -6.93
CA LEU A 38 17.56 4.06 -6.02
C LEU A 38 17.44 5.43 -6.70
N THR A 39 17.92 5.55 -7.94
CA THR A 39 17.88 6.82 -8.69
C THR A 39 16.44 7.23 -9.00
N GLN A 40 15.60 6.33 -9.51
CA GLN A 40 14.20 6.63 -9.79
C GLN A 40 13.43 6.93 -8.50
N PHE A 41 13.74 6.23 -7.40
CA PHE A 41 13.11 6.47 -6.11
C PHE A 41 13.36 7.89 -5.60
N VAL A 42 14.60 8.37 -5.60
CA VAL A 42 14.92 9.74 -5.14
C VAL A 42 14.30 10.79 -6.07
N ALA A 43 14.36 10.57 -7.38
CA ALA A 43 13.72 11.46 -8.35
C ALA A 43 12.20 11.58 -8.10
N ASN A 44 11.52 10.44 -7.95
CA ASN A 44 10.08 10.41 -7.64
C ASN A 44 9.75 11.01 -6.29
N LEU A 45 10.65 10.93 -5.30
CA LEU A 45 10.45 11.53 -4.00
C LEU A 45 10.42 13.06 -4.11
N ASN A 46 11.37 13.66 -4.84
CA ASN A 46 11.40 15.10 -5.11
C ASN A 46 10.20 15.54 -5.97
N THR A 47 9.84 14.76 -6.99
CA THR A 47 8.69 15.05 -7.86
C THR A 47 7.38 15.04 -7.06
N LEU A 48 7.16 14.04 -6.20
CA LEU A 48 5.94 13.94 -5.40
C LEU A 48 5.91 14.94 -4.22
N SER A 49 7.07 15.39 -3.73
CA SER A 49 7.13 16.48 -2.75
C SER A 49 7.01 17.88 -3.36
N GLY A 50 7.05 18.00 -4.70
CA GLY A 50 7.02 19.29 -5.40
C GLY A 50 8.29 20.14 -5.25
N HIS A 51 9.33 19.61 -4.59
CA HIS A 51 10.54 20.32 -4.21
C HIS A 51 11.75 19.36 -4.10
N ASP A 52 12.95 19.86 -4.38
CA ASP A 52 14.21 19.11 -4.35
C ASP A 52 14.80 19.00 -2.93
N TYR A 53 14.07 18.37 -2.02
CA TYR A 53 14.55 18.17 -0.64
C TYR A 53 15.62 17.09 -0.52
N PHE A 54 15.66 16.13 -1.45
CA PHE A 54 16.47 14.92 -1.32
C PHE A 54 17.55 14.88 -2.40
N ASP A 55 18.81 15.04 -1.99
CA ASP A 55 19.97 14.91 -2.88
C ASP A 55 20.35 13.44 -3.07
N LEU A 56 20.42 13.00 -4.32
CA LEU A 56 20.79 11.65 -4.72
C LEU A 56 22.15 11.23 -4.18
N GLU A 57 23.14 12.12 -4.18
CA GLU A 57 24.50 11.77 -3.75
C GLU A 57 24.59 11.57 -2.23
N VAL A 58 23.85 12.38 -1.46
CA VAL A 58 23.70 12.20 -0.01
C VAL A 58 23.01 10.88 0.31
N MET A 59 21.95 10.54 -0.43
CA MET A 59 21.19 9.30 -0.24
C MET A 59 22.02 8.05 -0.59
N LYS A 60 22.77 8.09 -1.70
CA LYS A 60 23.72 7.03 -2.07
C LYS A 60 24.84 6.87 -1.04
N ALA A 61 25.41 7.96 -0.54
CA ALA A 61 26.44 7.92 0.50
C ALA A 61 25.91 7.25 1.77
N ARG A 62 24.67 7.59 2.17
CA ARG A 62 24.04 7.02 3.37
C ARG A 62 23.80 5.52 3.27
N VAL A 63 23.43 5.03 2.09
CA VAL A 63 23.26 3.59 1.82
C VAL A 63 24.61 2.86 1.75
N SER A 64 25.57 3.40 0.99
CA SER A 64 26.88 2.77 0.79
C SER A 64 27.71 2.71 2.09
N GLN A 65 27.57 3.69 2.97
CA GLN A 65 28.18 3.68 4.31
C GLN A 65 27.42 2.81 5.34
N GLY A 66 26.34 2.13 4.91
CA GLY A 66 25.52 1.28 5.78
C GLY A 66 24.81 2.04 6.91
N ILE A 67 24.67 3.36 6.79
CA ILE A 67 23.97 4.18 7.79
C ILE A 67 22.47 3.91 7.72
N ALA A 68 21.91 3.84 6.51
CA ALA A 68 20.49 3.51 6.32
C ALA A 68 20.13 2.14 6.91
N GLY A 69 20.96 1.12 6.68
CA GLY A 69 20.76 -0.21 7.27
C GLY A 69 20.87 -0.22 8.80
N ARG A 70 21.77 0.58 9.37
CA ARG A 70 21.89 0.74 10.83
C ARG A 70 20.70 1.49 11.43
N ALA A 71 20.17 2.51 10.73
CA ALA A 71 18.99 3.24 11.14
C ALA A 71 17.73 2.34 11.14
N VAL A 72 17.54 1.53 10.09
CA VAL A 72 16.47 0.51 10.04
C VAL A 72 16.59 -0.49 11.19
N ALA A 73 17.82 -0.85 11.58
CA ALA A 73 18.08 -1.72 12.72
C ALA A 73 17.96 -1.03 14.10
N GLY A 74 17.59 0.25 14.15
CA GLY A 74 17.45 1.04 15.38
C GLY A 74 18.78 1.34 16.08
N ARG A 75 19.91 1.29 15.36
CA ARG A 75 21.27 1.53 15.89
C ARG A 75 21.78 2.95 15.65
N THR A 76 21.08 3.73 14.85
CA THR A 76 21.42 5.12 14.47
C THR A 76 20.12 5.87 14.21
N ASP A 77 20.14 7.19 14.37
CA ASP A 77 18.94 8.00 14.15
C ASP A 77 18.46 7.93 12.69
N PRO A 78 17.15 7.79 12.48
CA PRO A 78 16.56 7.77 11.15
C PRO A 78 16.75 9.12 10.45
N PHE A 79 16.81 9.08 9.13
CA PHE A 79 16.84 10.28 8.31
C PHE A 79 15.54 11.07 8.53
N PRO A 80 15.62 12.30 9.04
CA PRO A 80 14.43 13.08 9.35
C PRO A 80 13.74 13.49 8.04
N LEU A 81 12.40 13.39 8.02
CA LEU A 81 11.61 14.06 6.99
C LEU A 81 11.66 15.57 7.24
N PRO A 82 11.78 16.40 6.19
CA PRO A 82 11.55 17.84 6.29
C PRO A 82 10.21 18.12 6.96
N LYS A 83 10.16 19.12 7.84
CA LYS A 83 8.94 19.47 8.61
C LYS A 83 7.80 19.90 7.70
N GLU A 84 8.14 20.44 6.55
CA GLU A 84 7.25 20.85 5.47
C GLU A 84 6.48 19.65 4.86
N LEU A 85 6.98 18.43 5.05
CA LEU A 85 6.37 17.18 4.60
C LEU A 85 5.68 16.42 5.76
N GLU A 86 5.65 16.96 6.97
CA GLU A 86 4.87 16.39 8.07
C GLU A 86 3.38 16.64 7.84
N GLY A 87 2.63 15.59 7.45
CA GLY A 87 1.21 15.68 7.11
C GLY A 87 0.90 15.81 5.61
N TRP A 88 1.86 15.45 4.75
CA TRP A 88 1.68 15.38 3.30
C TRP A 88 0.42 14.57 2.92
N ASN A 89 -0.47 15.16 2.09
CA ASN A 89 -1.65 14.50 1.54
C ASN A 89 -1.49 14.33 0.01
N PRO A 90 -1.71 13.13 -0.57
CA PRO A 90 -1.68 12.91 -2.02
C PRO A 90 -2.62 13.83 -2.83
N ASP A 91 -3.69 14.36 -2.23
CA ASP A 91 -4.62 15.28 -2.92
C ASP A 91 -4.00 16.66 -3.24
N TRP A 92 -2.81 16.97 -2.72
CA TRP A 92 -2.11 18.24 -2.97
C TRP A 92 -1.49 18.33 -4.37
N ILE A 93 -1.34 17.21 -5.07
CA ILE A 93 -0.74 17.16 -6.41
C ILE A 93 -1.77 17.57 -7.49
N ASP A 94 -3.07 17.51 -7.20
CA ASP A 94 -4.15 17.81 -8.16
C ASP A 94 -4.68 19.25 -8.07
N ASN A 95 -4.21 20.05 -7.10
CA ASN A 95 -4.63 21.46 -6.96
C ASN A 95 -3.67 22.40 -7.69
N GLU A 96 -3.89 22.62 -8.99
CA GLU A 96 -3.38 23.78 -9.76
C GLU A 96 -3.91 25.15 -9.24
N GLU A 97 -4.55 25.20 -8.07
CA GLU A 97 -5.28 26.36 -7.53
C GLU A 97 -4.45 27.24 -6.58
N ASN A 98 -3.11 27.15 -6.64
CA ASN A 98 -2.21 28.18 -6.08
C ASN A 98 -1.72 29.15 -7.18
N LEU A 99 -2.63 29.52 -8.08
CA LEU A 99 -2.49 30.71 -8.91
C LEU A 99 -2.91 31.92 -8.07
N GLU A 100 -1.92 32.74 -7.73
CA GLU A 100 -1.97 34.19 -7.51
C GLU A 100 -3.32 34.78 -7.08
N GLU A 101 -3.39 35.27 -5.84
CA GLU A 101 -4.37 36.28 -5.40
C GLU A 101 -4.43 37.44 -6.41
N LEU A 102 -5.43 37.42 -7.29
CA LEU A 102 -5.84 38.59 -8.07
C LEU A 102 -6.74 39.47 -7.19
N PRO A 103 -6.56 40.80 -7.19
CA PRO A 103 -7.35 41.70 -6.37
C PRO A 103 -8.82 41.74 -6.86
N PRO A 104 -9.79 42.02 -5.96
CA PRO A 104 -11.19 42.04 -6.34
C PRO A 104 -11.49 43.24 -7.24
N LEU A 105 -12.25 43.01 -8.31
CA LEU A 105 -12.81 44.04 -9.19
C LEU A 105 -14.35 43.98 -9.17
N PRO A 106 -15.04 45.10 -9.49
CA PRO A 106 -16.05 45.70 -8.63
C PRO A 106 -17.49 45.27 -8.94
N GLU A 107 -18.37 45.50 -7.97
CA GLU A 107 -19.84 45.48 -8.10
C GLU A 107 -20.32 46.31 -9.30
N ILE A 108 -21.17 45.71 -10.14
CA ILE A 108 -21.99 46.44 -11.10
C ILE A 108 -23.44 45.95 -10.98
N ALA A 109 -24.22 46.80 -10.31
CA ALA A 109 -25.60 47.22 -10.54
C ALA A 109 -26.64 46.29 -11.22
N ASP A 110 -27.79 46.26 -10.55
CA ASP A 110 -29.15 46.06 -11.05
C ASP A 110 -29.38 46.30 -12.55
N THR A 111 -30.04 45.34 -13.19
CA THR A 111 -31.10 45.65 -14.17
C THR A 111 -32.29 44.73 -13.95
N SER A 112 -33.32 45.33 -13.38
CA SER A 112 -34.70 44.87 -13.43
C SER A 112 -35.28 45.01 -14.84
N ASN A 113 -36.29 44.16 -15.11
CA ASN A 113 -37.32 44.25 -16.16
C ASN A 113 -36.94 44.03 -17.63
N VAL A 114 -37.43 42.92 -18.19
CA VAL A 114 -38.14 42.93 -19.49
C VAL A 114 -39.38 42.03 -19.39
N GLU A 115 -40.48 42.61 -19.89
CA GLU A 115 -41.86 42.14 -20.00
C GLU A 115 -42.11 40.79 -20.69
N SER A 116 -43.32 40.30 -20.40
CA SER A 116 -44.03 39.18 -21.03
C SER A 116 -44.13 39.26 -22.56
N GLN A 117 -44.12 38.11 -23.23
CA GLN A 117 -45.24 37.63 -24.07
C GLN A 117 -44.87 36.33 -24.80
N GLY A 118 -45.83 35.40 -24.89
CA GLY A 118 -45.84 34.36 -25.92
C GLY A 118 -45.90 32.93 -25.39
N VAL A 119 -47.12 32.42 -25.17
CA VAL A 119 -47.41 30.99 -25.37
C VAL A 119 -47.85 30.85 -26.82
N PRO A 120 -47.19 29.99 -27.61
CA PRO A 120 -47.94 28.85 -28.11
C PRO A 120 -47.13 27.53 -28.07
N ASP A 121 -47.69 26.56 -27.37
CA ASP A 121 -48.02 25.25 -27.95
C ASP A 121 -46.89 24.46 -28.66
N ALA A 122 -45.91 23.97 -27.88
CA ALA A 122 -44.95 22.93 -28.30
C ALA A 122 -44.31 22.16 -27.11
N GLY A 123 -44.98 22.10 -25.95
CA GLY A 123 -44.34 21.75 -24.67
C GLY A 123 -44.27 20.28 -24.27
N GLU A 124 -44.90 19.35 -25.00
CA GLU A 124 -45.07 17.98 -24.49
C GLU A 124 -43.99 16.98 -24.98
N LYS A 125 -43.30 17.26 -26.10
CA LYS A 125 -42.23 16.39 -26.61
C LYS A 125 -40.86 16.62 -25.95
N THR A 126 -40.55 17.86 -25.57
CA THR A 126 -39.31 18.20 -24.88
C THR A 126 -39.25 17.59 -23.47
N SER A 127 -40.39 17.49 -22.78
CA SER A 127 -40.48 16.88 -21.44
C SER A 127 -40.18 15.38 -21.44
N ALA A 128 -40.69 14.65 -22.44
CA ALA A 128 -40.46 13.21 -22.57
C ALA A 128 -39.00 12.91 -22.94
N GLU A 129 -38.44 13.62 -23.92
CA GLU A 129 -37.03 13.44 -24.31
C GLU A 129 -36.06 13.84 -23.18
N ASP A 130 -36.33 14.93 -22.45
CA ASP A 130 -35.55 15.33 -21.28
C ASP A 130 -35.64 14.31 -20.14
N PHE A 131 -36.81 13.73 -19.91
CA PHE A 131 -36.99 12.65 -18.94
C PHE A 131 -36.19 11.40 -19.33
N GLN A 132 -36.26 11.01 -20.61
CA GLN A 132 -35.50 9.87 -21.14
C GLN A 132 -33.99 10.08 -21.01
N LYS A 133 -33.51 11.29 -21.30
CA LYS A 133 -32.09 11.65 -21.18
C LYS A 133 -31.64 11.60 -19.72
N LYS A 134 -32.36 12.25 -18.80
CA LYS A 134 -32.04 12.22 -17.35
C LYS A 134 -32.08 10.82 -16.76
N PHE A 135 -33.04 9.99 -17.18
CA PHE A 135 -33.12 8.60 -16.74
C PHE A 135 -31.89 7.79 -17.22
N ARG A 136 -31.52 7.95 -18.50
CA ARG A 136 -30.35 7.29 -19.09
C ARG A 136 -29.05 7.71 -18.39
N GLU A 137 -28.88 9.01 -18.13
CA GLU A 137 -27.75 9.54 -17.35
C GLU A 137 -27.71 8.96 -15.93
N GLY A 138 -28.88 8.84 -15.27
CA GLY A 138 -29.00 8.21 -13.96
C GLY A 138 -28.59 6.74 -13.95
N ILE A 139 -29.02 5.96 -14.94
CA ILE A 139 -28.63 4.54 -15.07
C ILE A 139 -27.14 4.41 -15.43
N GLN A 140 -26.61 5.28 -16.30
CA GLN A 140 -25.18 5.31 -16.62
C GLN A 140 -24.31 5.58 -15.39
N ASN A 141 -24.74 6.49 -14.51
CA ASN A 141 -24.02 6.77 -13.27
C ASN A 141 -24.03 5.55 -12.34
N LEU A 142 -25.16 4.86 -12.21
CA LEU A 142 -25.24 3.60 -11.44
C LEU A 142 -24.36 2.50 -12.05
N ASP A 143 -24.30 2.38 -13.38
CA ASP A 143 -23.44 1.41 -14.07
C ASP A 143 -21.96 1.71 -13.84
N ARG A 144 -21.56 2.98 -13.96
CA ARG A 144 -20.19 3.44 -13.65
C ARG A 144 -19.82 3.10 -12.21
N LYS A 145 -20.69 3.42 -11.25
CA LYS A 145 -20.46 3.13 -9.82
C LYS A 145 -20.33 1.63 -9.55
N VAL A 146 -21.13 0.79 -10.21
CA VAL A 146 -20.99 -0.68 -10.08
C VAL A 146 -19.70 -1.19 -10.70
N LYS A 147 -19.26 -0.65 -11.83
CA LYS A 147 -17.95 -1.00 -12.44
C LYS A 147 -16.79 -0.63 -11.53
N GLU A 148 -16.82 0.55 -10.93
CA GLU A 148 -15.82 1.03 -9.99
C GLU A 148 -15.75 0.13 -8.74
N LEU A 149 -16.90 -0.17 -8.12
CA LEU A 149 -16.95 -1.08 -6.97
C LEU A 149 -16.49 -2.50 -7.31
N ARG A 150 -16.72 -2.98 -8.53
CA ARG A 150 -16.19 -4.29 -8.99
C ARG A 150 -14.67 -4.26 -9.12
N LEU A 151 -14.12 -3.17 -9.67
CA LEU A 151 -12.68 -3.01 -9.83
C LEU A 151 -11.98 -2.93 -8.47
N GLN A 152 -12.54 -2.14 -7.54
CA GLN A 152 -12.07 -2.09 -6.15
C GLN A 152 -12.13 -3.46 -5.48
N ARG A 153 -13.22 -4.22 -5.67
CA ARG A 153 -13.34 -5.59 -5.14
C ARG A 153 -12.27 -6.52 -5.70
N GLU A 154 -11.96 -6.44 -7.00
CA GLU A 154 -10.90 -7.25 -7.62
C GLU A 154 -9.51 -6.91 -7.09
N GLU A 155 -9.23 -5.63 -6.85
CA GLU A 155 -7.99 -5.18 -6.24
C GLU A 155 -7.84 -5.70 -4.80
N VAL A 156 -8.89 -5.56 -3.98
CA VAL A 156 -8.89 -6.08 -2.60
C VAL A 156 -8.77 -7.62 -2.59
N ASN A 157 -9.39 -8.33 -3.54
CA ASN A 157 -9.22 -9.77 -3.70
C ASN A 157 -7.77 -10.16 -4.05
N ARG A 158 -7.09 -9.40 -4.92
CA ARG A 158 -5.68 -9.62 -5.26
C ARG A 158 -4.78 -9.42 -4.03
N LEU A 159 -5.04 -8.37 -3.25
CA LEU A 159 -4.33 -8.11 -2.00
C LEU A 159 -4.54 -9.24 -0.98
N LEU A 160 -5.77 -9.72 -0.83
CA LEU A 160 -6.08 -10.88 0.03
C LEU A 160 -5.33 -12.13 -0.41
N PHE A 161 -5.35 -12.44 -1.71
CA PHE A 161 -4.64 -13.60 -2.24
C PHE A 161 -3.13 -13.50 -1.98
N PHE A 162 -2.54 -12.32 -2.15
CA PHE A 162 -1.14 -12.08 -1.82
C PHE A 162 -0.86 -12.30 -0.33
N LEU A 163 -1.69 -11.74 0.55
CA LEU A 163 -1.53 -11.89 2.00
C LEU A 163 -1.67 -13.35 2.45
N GLU A 164 -2.63 -14.10 1.90
CA GLU A 164 -2.81 -15.53 2.20
C GLU A 164 -1.60 -16.35 1.71
N LYS A 165 -1.08 -16.06 0.52
CA LYS A 165 0.12 -16.73 -0.02
C LYS A 165 1.39 -16.43 0.77
N VAL A 166 1.53 -15.21 1.29
CA VAL A 166 2.63 -14.83 2.19
C VAL A 166 2.50 -15.56 3.53
N GLN A 167 1.28 -15.76 4.02
CA GLN A 167 1.03 -16.51 5.26
C GLN A 167 1.35 -18.00 5.11
N GLU A 168 1.15 -18.58 3.93
CA GLU A 168 1.45 -19.99 3.64
C GLU A 168 2.96 -20.27 3.58
N LYS A 169 3.77 -19.31 3.10
CA LYS A 169 5.24 -19.44 2.99
C LYS A 169 6.01 -19.29 4.31
N ARG A 170 5.43 -19.67 5.45
CA ARG A 170 6.16 -19.66 6.74
C ARG A 170 7.33 -20.64 6.70
N THR A 171 8.53 -20.12 6.50
CA THR A 171 9.76 -20.83 6.85
C THR A 171 9.86 -20.84 8.37
N GLU A 172 9.89 -22.02 8.97
CA GLU A 172 10.16 -22.16 10.41
C GLU A 172 11.43 -21.37 10.76
N PRO A 173 11.40 -20.53 11.80
CA PRO A 173 12.59 -19.80 12.18
C PRO A 173 13.72 -20.79 12.53
N PRO A 174 14.97 -20.49 12.14
CA PRO A 174 16.09 -21.38 12.39
C PRO A 174 16.23 -21.65 13.90
N ARG A 175 16.44 -22.92 14.26
CA ARG A 175 16.48 -23.32 15.68
C ARG A 175 17.64 -22.61 16.39
N PRO A 176 17.40 -21.97 17.55
CA PRO A 176 18.38 -21.11 18.22
C PRO A 176 19.60 -21.87 18.76
N TRP A 177 19.53 -23.19 18.87
CA TRP A 177 20.63 -24.02 19.40
C TRP A 177 21.66 -24.44 18.33
N ILE A 178 21.39 -24.22 17.05
CA ILE A 178 22.27 -24.71 15.97
C ILE A 178 23.66 -24.07 16.05
N GLY A 179 23.75 -22.75 16.27
CA GLY A 179 25.03 -22.04 16.37
C GLY A 179 25.88 -22.54 17.54
N SER A 180 25.25 -22.67 18.70
CA SER A 180 25.90 -23.16 19.92
C SER A 180 26.38 -24.62 19.79
N VAL A 181 25.61 -25.50 19.12
CA VAL A 181 26.01 -26.90 18.88
C VAL A 181 27.21 -26.98 17.93
N VAL A 182 27.25 -26.18 16.87
CA VAL A 182 28.38 -26.15 15.93
C VAL A 182 29.67 -25.76 16.65
N ILE A 183 29.62 -24.77 17.54
CA ILE A 183 30.81 -24.31 18.29
C ILE A 183 31.33 -25.38 19.25
N LEU A 184 30.43 -26.12 19.92
CA LEU A 184 30.82 -27.23 20.79
C LEU A 184 31.49 -28.35 20.00
N ILE A 185 30.97 -28.69 18.81
CA ILE A 185 31.57 -29.72 17.94
C ILE A 185 32.99 -29.30 17.51
N VAL A 186 33.16 -28.05 17.06
CA VAL A 186 34.47 -27.53 16.65
C VAL A 186 35.45 -27.51 17.82
N SER A 187 35.00 -27.10 19.01
CA SER A 187 35.86 -27.09 20.20
C SER A 187 36.31 -28.49 20.62
N CYS A 188 35.41 -29.47 20.65
CA CYS A 188 35.75 -30.86 20.93
C CYS A 188 36.81 -31.40 19.95
N PHE A 189 36.70 -31.04 18.67
CA PHE A 189 37.67 -31.42 17.66
C PHE A 189 39.05 -30.80 17.93
N ILE A 190 39.10 -29.50 18.23
CA ILE A 190 40.35 -28.79 18.56
C ILE A 190 40.98 -29.36 19.84
N ALA A 191 40.18 -29.65 20.86
CA ALA A 191 40.66 -30.25 22.11
C ALA A 191 41.25 -31.65 21.89
N GLY A 192 40.63 -32.47 21.04
CA GLY A 192 41.14 -33.79 20.66
C GLY A 192 42.50 -33.71 19.95
N VAL A 193 42.67 -32.76 19.02
CA VAL A 193 43.95 -32.52 18.35
C VAL A 193 45.00 -32.01 19.33
N ALA A 194 44.65 -31.07 20.21
CA ALA A 194 45.56 -30.54 21.23
C ALA A 194 46.06 -31.63 22.19
N PHE A 195 45.20 -32.56 22.58
CA PHE A 195 45.58 -33.70 23.42
C PHE A 195 46.62 -34.61 22.74
N LEU A 196 46.45 -34.89 21.45
CA LEU A 196 47.39 -35.72 20.67
C LEU A 196 48.77 -35.08 20.52
N VAL A 197 48.82 -33.76 20.29
CA VAL A 197 50.07 -33.02 20.04
C VAL A 197 50.83 -32.72 21.33
N LEU A 198 50.14 -32.20 22.35
CA LEU A 198 50.79 -31.67 23.55
C LEU A 198 51.00 -32.74 24.64
N ARG A 199 50.33 -33.90 24.54
CA ARG A 199 50.34 -35.00 25.54
C ARG A 199 50.07 -34.56 26.99
N SER A 200 49.53 -33.36 27.19
CA SER A 200 49.14 -32.83 28.48
C SER A 200 47.62 -32.85 28.59
N PRO A 201 47.04 -33.38 29.67
CA PRO A 201 45.59 -33.36 29.88
C PRO A 201 45.06 -31.98 30.27
N VAL A 202 45.93 -31.07 30.73
CA VAL A 202 45.53 -29.76 31.29
C VAL A 202 45.04 -28.81 30.20
N VAL A 203 45.76 -28.74 29.07
CA VAL A 203 45.43 -27.85 27.94
C VAL A 203 44.05 -28.17 27.32
N PRO A 204 43.72 -29.42 26.96
CA PRO A 204 42.41 -29.75 26.43
C PRO A 204 41.28 -29.56 27.45
N ALA A 205 41.53 -29.78 28.74
CA ALA A 205 40.53 -29.51 29.79
C ALA A 205 40.18 -28.01 29.85
N LEU A 206 41.17 -27.12 29.81
CA LEU A 206 40.95 -25.67 29.78
C LEU A 206 40.22 -25.21 28.51
N LEU A 207 40.54 -25.80 27.35
CA LEU A 207 39.85 -25.50 26.09
C LEU A 207 38.37 -25.91 26.14
N ILE A 208 38.07 -27.10 26.67
CA ILE A 208 36.69 -27.57 26.82
C ILE A 208 35.91 -26.62 27.74
N VAL A 209 36.45 -26.29 28.92
CA VAL A 209 35.78 -25.39 29.88
C VAL A 209 35.57 -23.99 29.27
N GLY A 210 36.59 -23.42 28.63
CA GLY A 210 36.49 -22.10 27.98
C GLY A 210 35.46 -22.10 26.85
N SER A 211 35.40 -23.17 26.06
CA SER A 211 34.42 -23.29 24.98
C SER A 211 33.01 -23.54 25.47
N ALA A 212 32.82 -24.28 26.57
CA ALA A 212 31.51 -24.45 27.19
C ALA A 212 30.98 -23.11 27.72
N PHE A 213 31.84 -22.28 28.31
CA PHE A 213 31.48 -20.94 28.74
C PHE A 213 31.12 -20.03 27.55
N LEU A 214 31.92 -20.06 26.49
CA LEU A 214 31.65 -19.29 25.26
C LEU A 214 30.34 -19.74 24.59
N ALA A 215 30.08 -21.05 24.53
CA ALA A 215 28.85 -21.60 24.00
C ALA A 215 27.63 -21.19 24.84
N ALA A 216 27.74 -21.22 26.17
CA ALA A 216 26.67 -20.75 27.06
C ALA A 216 26.37 -19.25 26.87
N PHE A 217 27.42 -18.42 26.71
CA PHE A 217 27.26 -17.00 26.44
C PHE A 217 26.59 -16.73 25.09
N LEU A 218 27.02 -17.41 24.03
CA LEU A 218 26.40 -17.30 22.72
C LEU A 218 24.97 -17.80 22.71
N PHE A 219 24.67 -18.90 23.41
CA PHE A 219 23.33 -19.42 23.57
C PHE A 219 22.40 -18.40 24.24
N GLN A 220 22.83 -17.75 25.34
CA GLN A 220 22.05 -16.69 25.97
C GLN A 220 21.78 -15.52 25.02
N ARG A 221 22.79 -15.11 24.26
CA ARG A 221 22.67 -14.01 23.29
C ARG A 221 21.73 -14.37 22.13
N GLU A 222 21.88 -15.54 21.56
CA GLU A 222 21.06 -16.07 20.46
C GLU A 222 19.61 -16.26 20.92
N TYR A 223 19.40 -16.76 22.14
CA TYR A 223 18.07 -16.94 22.73
C TYR A 223 17.34 -15.60 22.92
N ALA A 224 18.02 -14.58 23.46
CA ALA A 224 17.43 -13.24 23.62
C ALA A 224 17.07 -12.60 22.27
N TRP A 225 17.88 -12.82 21.24
CA TRP A 225 17.58 -12.36 19.88
C TRP A 225 16.39 -13.12 19.27
N TYR A 226 16.34 -14.43 19.47
CA TYR A 226 15.27 -15.30 19.01
C TYR A 226 13.92 -14.95 19.65
N GLU A 227 13.88 -14.64 20.95
CA GLU A 227 12.67 -14.14 21.61
C GLU A 227 12.16 -12.81 21.03
N ARG A 228 13.06 -11.93 20.59
CA ARG A 228 12.64 -10.69 19.90
C ARG A 228 12.06 -11.00 18.53
N LEU A 229 12.68 -11.90 17.77
CA LEU A 229 12.15 -12.33 16.48
C LEU A 229 10.77 -12.96 16.59
N ILE A 230 10.57 -13.88 17.54
CA ILE A 230 9.25 -14.49 17.76
C ILE A 230 8.21 -13.42 18.09
N ARG A 231 8.56 -12.42 18.92
CA ARG A 231 7.64 -11.33 19.26
C ARG A 231 7.26 -10.49 18.04
N ILE A 232 8.24 -10.13 17.21
CA ILE A 232 8.00 -9.38 15.97
C ILE A 232 7.15 -10.22 15.02
N GLU A 233 7.49 -11.49 14.81
CA GLU A 233 6.74 -12.38 13.92
C GLU A 233 5.29 -12.58 14.39
N LYS A 234 5.08 -12.68 15.71
CA LYS A 234 3.74 -12.76 16.30
C LYS A 234 2.97 -11.45 16.09
N ALA A 235 3.59 -10.30 16.34
CA ALA A 235 2.96 -9.00 16.11
C ALA A 235 2.60 -8.79 14.63
N ASP A 236 3.48 -9.17 13.71
CA ASP A 236 3.25 -9.12 12.27
C ASP A 236 2.16 -10.11 11.84
N ALA A 237 2.11 -11.31 12.43
CA ALA A 237 1.04 -12.28 12.17
C ALA A 237 -0.32 -11.75 12.62
N GLU A 238 -0.39 -11.14 13.81
CA GLU A 238 -1.62 -10.50 14.31
C GLU A 238 -2.02 -9.31 13.44
N HIS A 239 -1.07 -8.48 13.00
CA HIS A 239 -1.32 -7.35 12.10
C HIS A 239 -1.86 -7.84 10.74
N ARG A 240 -1.26 -8.87 10.15
CA ARG A 240 -1.75 -9.49 8.90
C ARG A 240 -3.14 -10.08 9.06
N ALA A 241 -3.41 -10.77 10.16
CA ALA A 241 -4.74 -11.34 10.44
C ALA A 241 -5.82 -10.24 10.55
N ARG A 242 -5.50 -9.12 11.23
CA ARG A 242 -6.39 -7.95 11.28
C ARG A 242 -6.66 -7.36 9.90
N ASN A 243 -5.62 -7.21 9.07
CA ASN A 243 -5.77 -6.68 7.71
C ASN A 243 -6.60 -7.60 6.81
N ILE A 244 -6.39 -8.92 6.89
CA ILE A 244 -7.22 -9.90 6.17
C ILE A 244 -8.69 -9.77 6.59
N HIS A 245 -8.98 -9.66 7.88
CA HIS A 245 -10.34 -9.47 8.37
C HIS A 245 -10.94 -8.15 7.86
N LEU A 246 -10.18 -7.06 7.87
CA LEU A 246 -10.61 -5.75 7.37
C LEU A 246 -10.97 -5.82 5.87
N HIS A 247 -10.09 -6.40 5.04
CA HIS A 247 -10.33 -6.55 3.61
C HIS A 247 -11.52 -7.47 3.30
N LYS A 248 -11.71 -8.55 4.07
CA LYS A 248 -12.91 -9.40 3.96
C LYS A 248 -14.18 -8.61 4.27
N LYS A 249 -14.15 -7.74 5.29
CA LYS A 249 -15.27 -6.85 5.61
C LYS A 249 -15.55 -5.86 4.47
N GLN A 250 -14.53 -5.22 3.91
CA GLN A 250 -14.66 -4.30 2.77
C GLN A 250 -15.29 -4.98 1.55
N ILE A 251 -14.91 -6.23 1.25
CA ILE A 251 -15.53 -6.99 0.16
C ILE A 251 -17.02 -7.24 0.42
N GLU A 252 -17.41 -7.61 1.64
CA GLU A 252 -18.82 -7.82 1.99
C GLU A 252 -19.64 -6.53 1.93
N GLU A 253 -19.03 -5.40 2.28
CA GLU A 253 -19.62 -4.07 2.15
C GLU A 253 -19.81 -3.68 0.67
N CYS A 254 -18.77 -3.82 -0.17
CA CYS A 254 -18.87 -3.62 -1.62
C CYS A 254 -19.96 -4.52 -2.24
N LYS A 255 -20.05 -5.80 -1.83
CA LYS A 255 -21.11 -6.71 -2.29
C LYS A 255 -22.51 -6.24 -1.84
N ARG A 256 -22.62 -5.63 -0.66
CA ARG A 256 -23.89 -5.07 -0.18
C ARG A 256 -24.29 -3.86 -1.01
N GLU A 257 -23.37 -2.91 -1.21
CA GLU A 257 -23.61 -1.71 -2.01
C GLU A 257 -23.99 -2.05 -3.45
N ILE A 258 -23.28 -2.99 -4.09
CA ILE A 258 -23.64 -3.47 -5.43
C ILE A 258 -25.07 -4.05 -5.45
N ARG A 259 -25.47 -4.80 -4.42
CA ARG A 259 -26.84 -5.34 -4.32
C ARG A 259 -27.89 -4.24 -4.16
N GLU A 260 -27.59 -3.22 -3.35
CA GLU A 260 -28.48 -2.06 -3.15
C GLU A 260 -28.62 -1.24 -4.42
N ILE A 261 -27.51 -0.96 -5.13
CA ILE A 261 -27.52 -0.26 -6.42
C ILE A 261 -28.30 -1.06 -7.46
N ARG A 262 -28.13 -2.39 -7.53
CA ARG A 262 -28.93 -3.25 -8.40
C ARG A 262 -30.42 -3.20 -8.05
N LYS A 263 -30.77 -3.14 -6.77
CA LYS A 263 -32.16 -3.02 -6.32
C LYS A 263 -32.75 -1.67 -6.71
N ASP A 264 -32.03 -0.58 -6.53
CA ASP A 264 -32.45 0.76 -6.95
C ASP A 264 -32.61 0.83 -8.48
N ALA A 265 -31.66 0.29 -9.24
CA ALA A 265 -31.73 0.19 -10.69
C ALA A 265 -32.96 -0.62 -11.15
N ARG A 266 -33.29 -1.74 -10.48
CA ARG A 266 -34.48 -2.55 -10.77
C ARG A 266 -35.78 -1.79 -10.47
N LEU A 267 -35.85 -1.03 -9.38
CA LEU A 267 -37.00 -0.18 -9.06
C LEU A 267 -37.21 0.92 -10.11
N ARG A 268 -36.13 1.60 -10.50
CA ARG A 268 -36.16 2.61 -11.57
C ARG A 268 -36.60 2.01 -12.91
N LEU A 269 -36.12 0.81 -13.24
CA LEU A 269 -36.53 0.09 -14.45
C LEU A 269 -38.01 -0.32 -14.41
N ALA A 270 -38.52 -0.80 -13.27
CA ALA A 270 -39.93 -1.17 -13.11
C ALA A 270 -40.86 0.04 -13.28
N ASN A 271 -40.48 1.20 -12.74
CA ASN A 271 -41.21 2.45 -12.97
C ASN A 271 -41.24 2.81 -14.46
N LEU A 272 -40.16 2.55 -15.18
CA LEU A 272 -40.06 2.83 -16.61
C LEU A 272 -40.82 1.81 -17.47
N GLU A 273 -40.91 0.53 -17.06
CA GLU A 273 -41.79 -0.47 -17.70
C GLU A 273 -43.27 -0.06 -17.63
N GLY A 274 -43.67 0.62 -16.56
CA GLY A 274 -45.01 1.20 -16.41
C GLY A 274 -45.30 2.34 -17.38
N VAL A 275 -44.26 3.06 -17.83
CA VAL A 275 -44.35 4.21 -18.75
C VAL A 275 -44.12 3.80 -20.22
N GLY A 276 -43.30 2.77 -20.47
CA GLY A 276 -43.03 2.26 -21.81
C GLY A 276 -42.17 0.99 -21.85
N LYS A 277 -42.79 -0.15 -22.20
CA LYS A 277 -42.15 -1.48 -22.27
C LYS A 277 -40.99 -1.59 -23.26
N GLU A 278 -41.06 -0.91 -24.40
CA GLU A 278 -40.01 -0.89 -25.43
C GLU A 278 -38.72 -0.26 -24.89
N MET A 279 -38.86 0.83 -24.12
CA MET A 279 -37.74 1.57 -23.57
C MET A 279 -37.03 0.80 -22.45
N ALA A 280 -37.79 0.12 -21.59
CA ALA A 280 -37.22 -0.74 -20.56
C ALA A 280 -36.40 -1.90 -21.14
N LYS A 281 -36.85 -2.51 -22.24
CA LYS A 281 -36.08 -3.54 -22.95
C LYS A 281 -34.77 -2.99 -23.50
N SER A 282 -34.78 -1.79 -24.09
CA SER A 282 -33.55 -1.13 -24.58
C SER A 282 -32.54 -0.89 -23.45
N ILE A 283 -32.99 -0.35 -22.32
CA ILE A 283 -32.11 -0.05 -21.17
C ILE A 283 -31.55 -1.33 -20.55
N LYS A 284 -32.35 -2.39 -20.47
CA LYS A 284 -31.87 -3.69 -19.97
C LYS A 284 -30.80 -4.31 -20.88
N ALA A 285 -30.90 -4.12 -22.19
CA ALA A 285 -29.91 -4.58 -23.17
C ALA A 285 -28.62 -3.73 -23.14
N GLU A 286 -28.74 -2.43 -22.89
CA GLU A 286 -27.62 -1.48 -22.88
C GLU A 286 -26.78 -1.56 -21.59
N PHE A 287 -27.39 -1.92 -20.45
CA PHE A 287 -26.70 -2.01 -19.14
C PHE A 287 -26.76 -3.42 -18.53
N PRO A 288 -26.15 -4.43 -19.17
CA PRO A 288 -26.24 -5.81 -18.71
C PRO A 288 -25.64 -6.00 -17.30
N VAL A 289 -24.63 -5.24 -16.91
CA VAL A 289 -23.94 -5.36 -15.61
C VAL A 289 -24.87 -5.14 -14.40
N LEU A 290 -25.84 -4.24 -14.56
CA LEU A 290 -26.84 -3.87 -13.55
C LEU A 290 -27.98 -4.89 -13.48
N PHE A 291 -28.34 -5.52 -14.60
CA PHE A 291 -29.56 -6.32 -14.72
C PHE A 291 -29.31 -7.82 -14.98
N SER A 292 -28.07 -8.24 -15.22
CA SER A 292 -27.65 -9.63 -15.22
C SER A 292 -27.59 -10.14 -13.77
N ASP A 293 -28.21 -11.28 -13.50
CA ASP A 293 -28.13 -11.93 -12.19
C ASP A 293 -26.67 -12.26 -11.82
#